data_AF-Q1RPX9-F1
#
_entry.id   AF-Q1RPX9-F1
#
_cell.length_a   1.000
_cell.length_b   1.000
_cell.length_c   1.000
_cell.angle_alpha   90.00
_cell.angle_beta   90.00
_cell.angle_gamma   90.00
#
_symmetry.space_group_name_H-M   'P 1'
#
loop_
_entity.id
_entity.type
_entity.pdbx_description
1 polymer ?
#
loop_
_entity_poly.entity_id
_entity_poly.type
_entity_poly.pdbx_seq_one_letter_code
_entity_poly.pdbx_strand_id
1 'polypeptide(L)'
;MDYINQATAYLNLQWSSVLHLFGNEKKNVFVIGTSLVLFLSFCAVNSFFMFLDFTGKPKFLHKYKIQKDKNIPVEPARFLHCCKVAFRNELLSCGMVLFLYPVMQYTGMTCQAPLPPIWEGFLHFVAFVLVDEFIFYYSHRLFHHPFIYKHIHKMHHEWIAPISIAASYAHPIEHIVSNALPLLVGPILMGSHIAVVWIWLVIAQFETCLHHCNYHFPVMSSPQFHDYHHLK
;
A
#
# COMPACT_ATOMS: atom_id res chain seq x y z
N MET A 1 -12.47 -33.67 -2.47
CA MET A 1 -12.37 -33.18 -1.09
C MET A 1 -10.95 -33.26 -0.56
N ASP A 2 -10.17 -34.31 -0.87
CA ASP A 2 -8.80 -34.46 -0.35
C ASP A 2 -7.83 -33.33 -0.69
N TYR A 3 -7.83 -32.81 -1.93
CA TYR A 3 -6.88 -31.77 -2.32
C TYR A 3 -7.11 -30.44 -1.59
N ILE A 4 -8.37 -30.02 -1.40
CA ILE A 4 -8.71 -28.79 -0.67
C ILE A 4 -8.27 -28.92 0.79
N ASN A 5 -8.54 -30.07 1.42
CA ASN A 5 -8.12 -30.34 2.79
C ASN A 5 -6.59 -30.35 2.94
N GLN A 6 -5.87 -30.92 1.97
CA GLN A 6 -4.40 -30.90 1.94
C GLN A 6 -3.83 -29.49 1.76
N ALA A 7 -4.41 -28.68 0.86
CA ALA A 7 -3.99 -27.30 0.65
C ALA A 7 -4.24 -26.45 1.91
N THR A 8 -5.42 -26.56 2.52
CA THR A 8 -5.73 -25.87 3.78
C THR A 8 -4.79 -26.31 4.91
N ALA A 9 -4.50 -27.60 5.04
CA ALA A 9 -3.55 -28.10 6.03
C ALA A 9 -2.13 -27.53 5.81
N TYR A 10 -1.67 -27.52 4.55
CA TYR A 10 -0.37 -26.96 4.19
C TYR A 10 -0.28 -25.47 4.52
N LEU A 11 -1.28 -24.67 4.15
CA LEU A 11 -1.32 -23.23 4.44
C LEU A 11 -1.31 -22.95 5.94
N ASN A 12 -2.02 -23.76 6.74
CA ASN A 12 -2.01 -23.66 8.19
C ASN A 12 -0.64 -24.00 8.80
N LEU A 13 0.07 -25.00 8.25
CA LEU A 13 1.43 -25.31 8.68
C LEU A 13 2.40 -24.17 8.35
N GLN A 14 2.29 -23.58 7.15
CA GLN A 14 3.12 -22.41 6.80
C GLN A 14 2.81 -21.22 7.71
N TRP A 15 1.53 -20.98 8.00
CA TRP A 15 1.14 -19.91 8.91
C TRP A 15 1.67 -20.10 10.33
N SER A 16 1.64 -21.33 10.86
CA SER A 16 2.25 -21.64 12.15
C SER A 16 3.75 -21.30 12.16
N SER A 17 4.49 -21.63 11.10
CA SER A 17 5.91 -21.23 10.96
C SER A 17 6.09 -19.71 11.01
N VAL A 18 5.19 -18.95 10.38
CA VAL A 18 5.19 -17.48 10.44
C VAL A 18 4.96 -17.00 11.88
N LEU A 19 4.00 -17.56 12.61
CA LEU A 19 3.75 -17.20 14.01
C LEU A 19 4.96 -17.46 14.90
N HIS A 20 5.69 -18.56 14.67
CA HIS A 20 6.93 -18.86 15.38
C HIS A 20 8.02 -17.79 15.19
N LEU A 21 8.13 -17.17 14.00
CA LEU A 21 9.10 -16.08 13.76
C LEU A 21 8.85 -14.86 14.66
N PHE A 22 7.61 -14.67 15.11
CA PHE A 22 7.20 -13.57 15.99
C PHE A 22 7.02 -14.02 17.45
N GLY A 23 7.51 -15.21 17.80
CA GLY A 23 7.42 -15.77 19.15
C GLY A 23 6.01 -16.20 19.55
N ASN A 24 5.10 -16.39 18.59
CA ASN A 24 3.67 -16.66 18.80
C ASN A 24 2.90 -15.56 19.57
N GLU A 25 3.51 -14.38 19.69
CA GLU A 25 2.93 -13.24 20.40
C GLU A 25 2.05 -12.42 19.45
N LYS A 26 0.74 -12.31 19.77
CA LYS A 26 -0.24 -11.56 18.96
C LYS A 26 0.23 -10.13 18.67
N LYS A 27 0.83 -9.47 19.67
CA LYS A 27 1.35 -8.11 19.55
C LYS A 27 2.53 -8.03 18.59
N ASN A 28 3.46 -8.99 18.64
CA ASN A 28 4.62 -9.00 17.75
C ASN A 28 4.19 -9.27 16.31
N VAL A 29 3.29 -10.23 16.10
CA VAL A 29 2.72 -10.51 14.78
C VAL A 29 2.07 -9.24 14.22
N PHE A 30 1.20 -8.60 14.99
CA PHE A 30 0.52 -7.40 14.51
C PHE A 30 1.47 -6.22 14.30
N VAL A 31 2.26 -5.84 15.31
CA VAL A 31 3.05 -4.61 15.25
C VAL A 31 4.28 -4.79 14.37
N ILE A 32 5.13 -5.77 14.68
CA ILE A 32 6.40 -5.98 13.97
C ILE A 32 6.12 -6.61 12.61
N GLY A 33 5.28 -7.65 12.56
CA GLY A 33 4.98 -8.34 11.32
C GLY A 33 4.31 -7.44 10.28
N THR A 34 3.27 -6.68 10.65
CA THR A 34 2.62 -5.75 9.71
C THR A 34 3.57 -4.65 9.25
N SER A 35 4.38 -4.09 10.17
CA SER A 35 5.38 -3.07 9.79
C SER A 35 6.42 -3.61 8.80
N LEU A 36 6.89 -4.84 9.00
CA LEU A 36 7.80 -5.51 8.06
C LEU A 36 7.13 -5.78 6.72
N VAL A 37 5.89 -6.26 6.71
CA VAL A 37 5.14 -6.52 5.47
C VAL A 37 4.99 -5.23 4.65
N LEU A 38 4.56 -4.13 5.28
CA LEU A 38 4.44 -2.82 4.63
C LEU A 38 5.79 -2.36 4.09
N PHE A 39 6.82 -2.33 4.92
CA PHE A 39 8.14 -1.83 4.54
C PHE A 39 8.80 -2.67 3.43
N LEU A 40 8.80 -3.99 3.57
CA LEU A 40 9.44 -4.89 2.58
C LEU A 40 8.70 -4.86 1.24
N SER A 41 7.38 -4.87 1.25
CA SER A 41 6.60 -4.74 0.01
C SER A 41 6.81 -3.37 -0.63
N PHE A 42 6.92 -2.31 0.17
CA PHE A 42 7.15 -0.94 -0.33
C PHE A 42 8.52 -0.87 -1.01
N CYS A 43 9.56 -1.38 -0.35
CA CYS A 43 10.90 -1.45 -0.92
C CYS A 43 10.93 -2.32 -2.19
N ALA A 44 10.26 -3.47 -2.21
CA ALA A 44 10.27 -4.38 -3.35
C ALA A 44 9.64 -3.73 -4.60
N VAL A 45 8.42 -3.18 -4.46
CA VAL A 45 7.69 -2.56 -5.58
C VAL A 45 8.43 -1.31 -6.07
N ASN A 46 8.85 -0.44 -5.17
CA ASN A 46 9.55 0.78 -5.58
C ASN A 46 10.93 0.48 -6.17
N SER A 47 11.67 -0.52 -5.68
CA SER A 47 12.98 -0.88 -6.26
C SER A 47 12.86 -1.32 -7.71
N PHE A 48 11.79 -2.04 -8.05
CA PHE A 48 11.50 -2.40 -9.43
C PHE A 48 11.29 -1.16 -10.32
N PHE A 49 10.38 -0.26 -9.93
CA PHE A 49 10.09 0.95 -10.72
C PHE A 49 11.25 1.94 -10.77
N MET A 50 11.98 2.09 -9.66
CA MET A 50 13.19 2.91 -9.60
C MET A 50 14.25 2.37 -10.57
N PHE A 51 14.44 1.05 -10.64
CA PHE A 51 15.33 0.46 -11.64
C PHE A 51 14.90 0.84 -13.06
N LEU A 52 13.61 0.77 -13.39
CA LEU A 52 13.10 1.18 -14.70
C LEU A 52 13.37 2.67 -14.98
N ASP A 53 13.08 3.56 -14.02
CA ASP A 53 13.19 5.01 -14.19
C ASP A 53 14.63 5.52 -14.27
N PHE A 54 15.56 4.92 -13.52
CA PHE A 54 16.97 5.32 -13.56
C PHE A 54 17.74 4.71 -14.74
N THR A 55 17.41 3.48 -15.13
CA THR A 55 18.19 2.78 -16.16
C THR A 55 17.56 2.85 -17.55
N GLY A 56 16.25 3.12 -17.65
CA GLY A 56 15.48 2.99 -18.87
C GLY A 56 15.45 1.56 -19.43
N LYS A 57 15.83 0.55 -18.62
CA LYS A 57 15.93 -0.85 -19.02
C LYS A 57 14.86 -1.69 -18.30
N PRO A 58 14.41 -2.79 -18.93
CA PRO A 58 14.66 -3.14 -20.33
C PRO A 58 13.87 -2.25 -21.30
N LYS A 59 14.48 -1.89 -22.44
CA LYS A 59 13.91 -0.91 -23.40
C LYS A 59 12.51 -1.26 -23.91
N PHE A 60 12.15 -2.55 -23.94
CA PHE A 60 10.82 -2.98 -24.38
C PHE A 60 9.69 -2.53 -23.44
N LEU A 61 10.00 -2.20 -22.17
CA LEU A 61 9.01 -1.66 -21.23
C LEU A 61 8.79 -0.15 -21.41
N HIS A 62 9.74 0.57 -22.00
CA HIS A 62 9.65 2.02 -22.21
C HIS A 62 8.47 2.42 -23.11
N LYS A 63 8.00 1.51 -23.98
CA LYS A 63 6.82 1.74 -24.80
C LYS A 63 5.53 1.94 -23.98
N TYR A 64 5.52 1.46 -22.74
CA TYR A 64 4.41 1.59 -21.80
C TYR A 64 4.47 2.87 -20.96
N LYS A 65 5.56 3.64 -21.02
CA LYS A 65 5.68 4.91 -20.29
C LYS A 65 4.70 5.93 -20.87
N ILE A 66 3.95 6.61 -20.00
CA ILE A 66 2.91 7.57 -20.41
C ILE A 66 3.58 8.90 -20.81
N GLN A 67 4.28 9.54 -19.87
CA GLN A 67 5.04 10.77 -20.10
C GLN A 67 6.49 10.44 -20.46
N LYS A 68 6.76 10.21 -21.75
CA LYS A 68 8.05 9.71 -22.26
C LYS A 68 9.24 10.66 -22.10
N ASP A 69 8.99 11.97 -22.08
CA ASP A 69 10.06 12.98 -22.02
C ASP A 69 10.30 13.52 -20.60
N LYS A 70 9.63 12.96 -19.60
CA LYS A 70 9.70 13.42 -18.21
C LYS A 70 10.43 12.42 -17.33
N ASN A 71 11.27 12.94 -16.44
CA ASN A 71 12.04 12.18 -15.45
C ASN A 71 12.95 11.10 -16.05
N ILE A 72 13.61 11.39 -17.18
CA ILE A 72 14.60 10.50 -17.80
C ILE A 72 15.95 11.23 -17.97
N PRO A 73 16.93 10.98 -17.09
CA PRO A 73 16.80 10.33 -15.78
C PRO A 73 16.09 11.24 -14.76
N VAL A 74 15.61 10.66 -13.67
CA VAL A 74 15.09 11.44 -12.53
C VAL A 74 16.22 12.28 -11.94
N GLU A 75 15.96 13.56 -11.63
CA GLU A 75 16.94 14.42 -10.98
C GLU A 75 17.30 13.89 -9.57
N PRO A 76 18.59 13.61 -9.28
CA PRO A 76 18.98 12.93 -8.03
C PRO A 76 18.60 13.65 -6.74
N ALA A 77 18.75 14.98 -6.69
CA ALA A 77 18.44 15.77 -5.50
C ALA A 77 16.94 15.73 -5.17
N ARG A 78 16.11 15.94 -6.19
CA ARG A 78 14.65 15.85 -6.11
C ARG A 78 14.19 14.44 -5.71
N PHE A 79 14.80 13.42 -6.29
CA PHE A 79 14.55 12.02 -5.93
C PHE A 79 14.90 11.73 -4.47
N LEU A 80 16.09 12.12 -4.01
CA LEU A 80 16.51 11.91 -2.62
C LEU A 80 15.57 12.61 -1.63
N HIS A 81 15.09 13.81 -1.97
CA HIS A 81 14.08 14.49 -1.17
C HIS A 81 12.77 13.68 -1.09
N CYS A 82 12.29 13.16 -2.22
CA CYS A 82 11.12 12.30 -2.27
C CYS A 82 11.29 11.04 -1.40
N CYS A 83 12.43 10.35 -1.51
CA CYS A 83 12.75 9.19 -0.66
C CYS A 83 12.73 9.51 0.83
N LYS A 84 13.27 10.67 1.24
CA LYS A 84 13.27 11.09 2.67
C LYS A 84 11.85 11.30 3.19
N VAL A 85 11.00 11.95 2.40
CA VAL A 85 9.59 12.19 2.74
C VAL A 85 8.81 10.88 2.78
N ALA A 86 8.96 10.04 1.76
CA ALA A 86 8.32 8.74 1.70
C ALA A 86 8.72 7.87 2.90
N PHE A 87 10.02 7.80 3.20
CA PHE A 87 10.51 7.05 4.37
C PHE A 87 9.96 7.58 5.71
N ARG A 88 9.88 8.90 5.88
CA ARG A 88 9.21 9.51 7.05
C ARG A 88 7.75 9.04 7.14
N ASN A 89 7.04 9.03 6.02
CA ASN A 89 5.64 8.62 5.97
C ASN A 89 5.47 7.12 6.25
N GLU A 90 6.39 6.26 5.78
CA GLU A 90 6.39 4.84 6.16
C GLU A 90 6.65 4.63 7.67
N LEU A 91 7.53 5.43 8.28
CA LEU A 91 7.71 5.40 9.74
C LEU A 91 6.43 5.84 10.49
N LEU A 92 5.68 6.81 9.94
CA LEU A 92 4.38 7.19 10.49
C LEU A 92 3.37 6.04 10.38
N SER A 93 3.35 5.30 9.26
CA SER A 93 2.52 4.09 9.11
C SER A 93 2.86 3.04 10.17
N CYS A 94 4.14 2.78 10.43
CA CYS A 94 4.58 1.87 11.51
C CYS A 94 4.10 2.36 12.90
N GLY A 95 4.17 3.67 13.14
CA GLY A 95 3.62 4.28 14.35
C GLY A 95 2.11 4.07 14.47
N MET A 96 1.35 4.27 13.39
CA MET A 96 -0.09 4.01 13.36
C MET A 96 -0.42 2.56 13.68
N VAL A 97 0.30 1.60 13.09
CA VAL A 97 0.13 0.17 13.39
C VAL A 97 0.32 -0.08 14.89
N LEU A 98 1.35 0.49 15.53
CA LEU A 98 1.53 0.35 16.98
C LEU A 98 0.32 0.86 17.77
N PHE A 99 -0.20 2.05 17.44
CA PHE A 99 -1.34 2.65 18.14
C PHE A 99 -2.67 1.96 17.85
N LEU A 100 -2.83 1.31 16.70
CA LEU A 100 -4.05 0.60 16.30
C LEU A 100 -4.16 -0.81 16.88
N TYR A 101 -3.09 -1.36 17.46
CA TYR A 101 -3.13 -2.71 18.03
C TYR A 101 -4.28 -2.93 19.03
N PRO A 102 -4.52 -2.06 20.03
CA PRO A 102 -5.64 -2.23 20.97
C PRO A 102 -7.01 -2.19 20.27
N VAL A 103 -7.15 -1.35 19.23
CA VAL A 103 -8.39 -1.24 18.44
C VAL A 103 -8.65 -2.54 17.70
N MET A 104 -7.63 -3.09 17.03
CA MET A 104 -7.75 -4.38 16.34
C MET A 104 -8.07 -5.53 17.30
N GLN A 105 -7.50 -5.53 18.51
CA GLN A 105 -7.87 -6.52 19.52
C GLN A 105 -9.34 -6.38 19.93
N TYR A 106 -9.83 -5.15 20.11
CA TYR A 106 -11.21 -4.86 20.47
C TYR A 106 -12.20 -5.30 19.38
N THR A 107 -11.85 -5.11 18.10
CA THR A 107 -12.71 -5.51 16.98
C THR A 107 -12.64 -7.00 16.63
N GLY A 108 -11.86 -7.80 17.38
CA GLY A 108 -11.86 -9.26 17.26
C GLY A 108 -10.79 -9.84 16.35
N MET A 109 -9.74 -9.07 16.01
CA MET A 109 -8.62 -9.55 15.20
C MET A 109 -8.05 -10.87 15.71
N THR A 110 -7.88 -11.81 14.80
CA THR A 110 -7.24 -13.11 15.05
C THR A 110 -5.90 -13.20 14.33
N CYS A 111 -5.01 -14.04 14.86
CA CYS A 111 -3.77 -14.40 14.16
C CYS A 111 -3.40 -15.88 14.32
N GLN A 112 -4.16 -16.66 15.10
CA GLN A 112 -3.89 -18.08 15.31
C GLN A 112 -4.37 -18.91 14.12
N ALA A 113 -3.75 -20.06 13.92
CA ALA A 113 -4.36 -21.10 13.10
C ALA A 113 -5.68 -21.62 13.75
N PRO A 114 -6.65 -22.08 12.96
CA PRO A 114 -6.61 -22.16 11.50
C PRO A 114 -6.82 -20.79 10.83
N LEU A 115 -6.21 -20.61 9.64
CA LEU A 115 -6.53 -19.53 8.72
C LEU A 115 -8.02 -19.56 8.36
N PRO A 116 -8.64 -18.39 8.10
CA PRO A 116 -10.03 -18.35 7.66
C PRO A 116 -10.19 -19.10 6.33
N PRO A 117 -11.35 -19.72 6.08
CA PRO A 117 -11.68 -20.27 4.77
C PRO A 117 -11.52 -19.22 3.67
N ILE A 118 -11.15 -19.67 2.46
CA ILE A 118 -10.89 -18.77 1.32
C ILE A 118 -12.09 -17.86 1.01
N TRP A 119 -13.32 -18.38 1.12
CA TRP A 119 -14.53 -17.60 0.87
C TRP A 119 -14.74 -16.48 1.91
N GLU A 120 -14.39 -16.72 3.17
CA GLU A 120 -14.48 -15.72 4.24
C GLU A 120 -13.46 -14.61 4.00
N GLY A 121 -12.21 -15.00 3.69
CA GLY A 121 -11.17 -14.07 3.25
C GLY A 121 -11.63 -13.22 2.07
N PHE A 122 -12.24 -13.83 1.06
CA PHE A 122 -12.77 -13.11 -0.11
C PHE A 122 -13.85 -12.08 0.26
N LEU A 123 -14.80 -12.42 1.15
CA LEU A 123 -15.81 -11.46 1.61
C LEU A 123 -15.18 -10.28 2.38
N HIS A 124 -14.16 -10.56 3.20
CA HIS A 124 -13.42 -9.52 3.90
C HIS A 124 -12.71 -8.60 2.89
N PHE A 125 -12.08 -9.16 1.85
CA PHE A 125 -11.47 -8.39 0.76
C PHE A 125 -12.46 -7.47 0.05
N VAL A 126 -13.66 -7.96 -0.27
CA VAL A 126 -14.72 -7.12 -0.88
C VAL A 126 -15.08 -5.96 0.04
N ALA A 127 -15.23 -6.22 1.34
CA ALA A 127 -15.50 -5.16 2.32
C ALA A 127 -14.34 -4.15 2.41
N PHE A 128 -13.09 -4.62 2.36
CA PHE A 128 -11.92 -3.72 2.38
C PHE A 128 -11.90 -2.79 1.20
N VAL A 129 -12.10 -3.29 -0.01
CA VAL A 129 -12.14 -2.48 -1.25
C VAL A 129 -13.23 -1.42 -1.16
N LEU A 130 -14.45 -1.80 -0.76
CA LEU A 130 -15.56 -0.85 -0.68
C LEU A 130 -15.31 0.27 0.36
N VAL A 131 -14.74 -0.09 1.51
CA VAL A 131 -14.42 0.87 2.57
C VAL A 131 -13.25 1.78 2.15
N ASP A 132 -12.22 1.20 1.54
CA ASP A 132 -11.06 1.92 1.05
C ASP A 132 -11.46 2.94 -0.02
N GLU A 133 -12.18 2.52 -1.07
CA GLU A 133 -12.67 3.40 -2.13
C GLU A 133 -13.51 4.54 -1.59
N PHE A 134 -14.42 4.23 -0.64
CA PHE A 134 -15.26 5.26 -0.02
C PHE A 134 -14.42 6.28 0.74
N ILE A 135 -13.58 5.84 1.67
CA ILE A 135 -12.82 6.76 2.54
C ILE A 135 -11.81 7.54 1.70
N PHE A 136 -11.06 6.86 0.83
CA PHE A 136 -10.08 7.49 -0.07
C PHE A 136 -10.72 8.57 -0.94
N TYR A 137 -11.86 8.27 -1.58
CA TYR A 137 -12.52 9.24 -2.46
C TYR A 137 -12.89 10.54 -1.71
N TYR A 138 -13.52 10.42 -0.54
CA TYR A 138 -13.98 11.59 0.21
C TYR A 138 -12.82 12.35 0.86
N SER A 139 -11.81 11.65 1.38
CA SER A 139 -10.63 12.29 1.96
C SER A 139 -9.79 12.99 0.90
N HIS A 140 -9.58 12.36 -0.27
CA HIS A 140 -8.90 12.96 -1.41
C HIS A 140 -9.63 14.20 -1.91
N ARG A 141 -10.96 14.10 -2.10
CA ARG A 141 -11.79 15.25 -2.49
C ARG A 141 -11.72 16.40 -1.47
N LEU A 142 -11.68 16.09 -0.18
CA LEU A 142 -11.50 17.08 0.88
C LEU A 142 -10.14 17.79 0.74
N PHE A 143 -9.07 17.04 0.51
CA PHE A 143 -7.72 17.62 0.34
C PHE A 143 -7.58 18.48 -0.93
N HIS A 144 -8.41 18.24 -1.94
CA HIS A 144 -8.56 19.11 -3.12
C HIS A 144 -9.32 20.42 -2.87
N HIS A 145 -9.95 20.59 -1.71
CA HIS A 145 -10.59 21.86 -1.39
C HIS A 145 -9.53 22.99 -1.39
N PRO A 146 -9.75 24.15 -2.05
CA PRO A 146 -8.70 25.13 -2.34
C PRO A 146 -7.89 25.61 -1.11
N PHE A 147 -8.56 25.74 0.04
CA PHE A 147 -7.91 26.12 1.30
C PHE A 147 -6.97 25.05 1.85
N ILE A 148 -7.31 23.77 1.68
CA ILE A 148 -6.55 22.63 2.20
C ILE A 148 -5.46 22.27 1.20
N TYR A 149 -5.79 22.24 -0.10
CA TYR A 149 -4.88 21.92 -1.20
C TYR A 149 -3.59 22.72 -1.10
N LYS A 150 -3.69 24.04 -0.99
CA LYS A 150 -2.52 24.94 -1.00
C LYS A 150 -1.50 24.67 0.13
N HIS A 151 -1.92 24.03 1.23
CA HIS A 151 -1.06 23.77 2.39
C HIS A 151 -0.69 22.30 2.56
N ILE A 152 -1.52 21.38 2.07
CA ILE A 152 -1.38 19.94 2.34
C ILE A 152 -1.16 19.19 1.02
N HIS A 153 -2.16 19.21 0.14
CA HIS A 153 -2.17 18.35 -1.06
C HIS A 153 -1.28 18.84 -2.20
N LYS A 154 -0.96 20.13 -2.25
CA LYS A 154 -0.10 20.70 -3.29
C LYS A 154 1.27 20.02 -3.34
N MET A 155 1.79 19.62 -2.18
CA MET A 155 3.05 18.88 -2.08
C MET A 155 3.00 17.59 -2.90
N HIS A 156 1.91 16.81 -2.76
CA HIS A 156 1.74 15.57 -3.51
C HIS A 156 1.75 15.79 -5.03
N HIS A 157 1.13 16.88 -5.49
CA HIS A 157 1.06 17.29 -6.89
C HIS A 157 2.36 17.93 -7.45
N GLU A 158 3.42 18.07 -6.65
CA GLU A 158 4.70 18.57 -7.19
C GLU A 158 5.28 17.63 -8.26
N TRP A 159 4.97 16.34 -8.20
CA TRP A 159 5.39 15.31 -9.16
C TRP A 159 4.42 15.18 -10.35
N ILE A 160 4.42 16.20 -11.20
CA ILE A 160 3.61 16.29 -12.44
C ILE A 160 3.70 15.01 -13.31
N ALA A 161 4.92 14.46 -13.45
CA ALA A 161 5.12 13.10 -13.93
C ALA A 161 5.48 12.27 -12.70
N PRO A 162 4.52 11.54 -12.10
CA PRO A 162 4.81 10.79 -10.90
C PRO A 162 5.79 9.66 -11.18
N ILE A 163 6.52 9.29 -10.14
CA ILE A 163 7.31 8.06 -10.07
C ILE A 163 6.70 7.22 -8.95
N SER A 164 6.87 5.90 -8.98
CA SER A 164 6.21 4.98 -8.03
C SER A 164 6.35 5.43 -6.57
N ILE A 165 7.54 5.86 -6.14
CA ILE A 165 7.81 6.26 -4.76
C ILE A 165 7.11 7.57 -4.35
N ALA A 166 6.70 8.38 -5.32
CA ALA A 166 5.92 9.59 -5.09
C ALA A 166 4.49 9.29 -4.60
N ALA A 167 4.04 8.03 -4.66
CA ALA A 167 2.82 7.59 -3.98
C ALA A 167 2.83 7.91 -2.48
N SER A 168 3.99 7.77 -1.83
CA SER A 168 4.18 8.13 -0.41
C SER A 168 4.77 9.54 -0.23
N TYR A 169 4.92 10.33 -1.31
CA TYR A 169 5.33 11.73 -1.23
C TYR A 169 4.13 12.62 -0.95
N ALA A 170 3.82 12.77 0.33
CA ALA A 170 2.68 13.54 0.79
C ALA A 170 2.97 14.27 2.11
N HIS A 171 2.16 15.28 2.40
CA HIS A 171 2.15 15.91 3.72
C HIS A 171 1.75 14.86 4.79
N PRO A 172 2.30 14.85 6.02
CA PRO A 172 2.01 13.82 7.03
C PRO A 172 0.52 13.62 7.31
N ILE A 173 -0.26 14.71 7.36
CA ILE A 173 -1.71 14.65 7.59
C ILE A 173 -2.42 13.95 6.43
N GLU A 174 -2.05 14.25 5.20
CA GLU A 174 -2.60 13.59 4.02
C GLU A 174 -2.22 12.12 3.99
N HIS A 175 -0.96 11.79 4.30
CA HIS A 175 -0.51 10.41 4.38
C HIS A 175 -1.34 9.61 5.39
N ILE A 176 -1.58 10.16 6.58
CA ILE A 176 -2.42 9.50 7.59
C ILE A 176 -3.86 9.35 7.10
N VAL A 177 -4.47 10.44 6.62
CA VAL A 177 -5.93 10.51 6.38
C VAL A 177 -6.35 9.91 5.05
N SER A 178 -5.56 10.08 3.99
CA SER A 178 -5.86 9.60 2.64
C SER A 178 -5.04 8.41 2.19
N ASN A 179 -3.87 8.13 2.76
CA ASN A 179 -3.08 6.98 2.31
C ASN A 179 -3.19 5.80 3.27
N ALA A 180 -3.07 6.04 4.58
CA ALA A 180 -3.00 4.97 5.57
C ALA A 180 -4.39 4.56 6.12
N LEU A 181 -5.22 5.53 6.54
CA LEU A 181 -6.54 5.22 7.12
C LEU A 181 -7.47 4.45 6.17
N PRO A 182 -7.62 4.81 4.88
CA PRO A 182 -8.50 4.07 3.96
C PRO A 182 -8.18 2.56 3.92
N LEU A 183 -6.89 2.23 3.87
CA LEU A 183 -6.39 0.86 3.85
C LEU A 183 -6.64 0.08 5.16
N LEU A 184 -6.76 0.77 6.28
CA LEU A 184 -6.82 0.15 7.61
C LEU A 184 -8.23 0.03 8.17
N VAL A 185 -9.16 0.93 7.79
CA VAL A 185 -10.51 0.95 8.39
C VAL A 185 -11.32 -0.28 8.01
N GLY A 186 -11.23 -0.79 6.78
CA GLY A 186 -11.90 -2.04 6.39
C GLY A 186 -11.48 -3.23 7.27
N PRO A 187 -10.18 -3.54 7.38
CA PRO A 187 -9.65 -4.54 8.31
C PRO A 187 -10.09 -4.37 9.77
N ILE A 188 -10.12 -3.12 10.26
CA ILE A 188 -10.55 -2.79 11.62
C ILE A 188 -12.02 -3.17 11.81
N LEU A 189 -12.91 -2.71 10.92
CA LEU A 189 -14.35 -2.94 11.02
C LEU A 189 -14.70 -4.44 10.96
N MET A 190 -13.97 -5.20 10.16
CA MET A 190 -14.21 -6.62 9.96
C MET A 190 -13.53 -7.52 11.01
N GLY A 191 -12.70 -6.98 11.91
CA GLY A 191 -11.99 -7.80 12.90
C GLY A 191 -11.12 -8.90 12.28
N SER A 192 -10.52 -8.61 11.12
CA SER A 192 -10.05 -9.66 10.22
C SER A 192 -8.82 -10.41 10.71
N HIS A 193 -8.66 -11.66 10.27
CA HIS A 193 -7.44 -12.42 10.50
C HIS A 193 -6.23 -11.72 9.85
N ILE A 194 -5.14 -11.57 10.59
CA ILE A 194 -3.98 -10.75 10.19
C ILE A 194 -3.35 -11.18 8.85
N ALA A 195 -3.38 -12.48 8.52
CA ALA A 195 -2.90 -12.97 7.22
C ALA A 195 -3.69 -12.36 6.04
N VAL A 196 -5.02 -12.21 6.18
CA VAL A 196 -5.88 -11.59 5.17
C VAL A 196 -5.55 -10.11 5.05
N VAL A 197 -5.35 -9.44 6.19
CA VAL A 197 -4.94 -8.03 6.24
C VAL A 197 -3.60 -7.80 5.56
N TRP A 198 -2.61 -8.68 5.77
CA TRP A 198 -1.30 -8.55 5.12
C TRP A 198 -1.37 -8.69 3.60
N ILE A 199 -2.13 -9.67 3.09
CA ILE A 199 -2.30 -9.82 1.64
C ILE A 199 -2.99 -8.57 1.07
N TRP A 200 -4.00 -8.03 1.77
CA TRP A 200 -4.68 -6.79 1.39
C TRP A 200 -3.71 -5.60 1.32
N LEU A 201 -2.93 -5.36 2.38
CA LEU A 201 -1.99 -4.24 2.43
C LEU A 201 -0.95 -4.31 1.30
N VAL A 202 -0.44 -5.50 0.98
CA VAL A 202 0.51 -5.70 -0.12
C VAL A 202 -0.13 -5.36 -1.47
N ILE A 203 -1.34 -5.87 -1.73
CA ILE A 203 -2.05 -5.61 -2.99
C ILE A 203 -2.39 -4.13 -3.13
N ALA A 204 -2.98 -3.51 -2.10
CA ALA A 204 -3.41 -2.13 -2.16
C ALA A 204 -2.21 -1.15 -2.30
N GLN A 205 -1.09 -1.44 -1.63
CA GLN A 205 0.13 -0.66 -1.79
C GLN A 205 0.74 -0.84 -3.18
N PHE A 206 0.73 -2.05 -3.73
CA PHE A 206 1.17 -2.31 -5.10
C PHE A 206 0.33 -1.52 -6.11
N GLU A 207 -1.00 -1.57 -5.99
CA GLU A 207 -1.93 -0.80 -6.83
C GLU A 207 -1.69 0.72 -6.72
N THR A 208 -1.47 1.22 -5.51
CA THR A 208 -1.16 2.65 -5.29
C THR A 208 0.14 3.05 -5.99
N CYS A 209 1.19 2.23 -5.86
CA CYS A 209 2.47 2.45 -6.54
C CYS A 209 2.32 2.39 -8.06
N LEU A 210 1.53 1.44 -8.56
CA LEU A 210 1.22 1.28 -9.99
C LEU A 210 0.51 2.52 -10.54
N HIS A 211 -0.45 3.10 -9.81
CA HIS A 211 -1.11 4.37 -10.19
C HIS A 211 -0.15 5.58 -10.25
N HIS A 212 1.02 5.51 -9.62
CA HIS A 212 2.03 6.56 -9.60
C HIS A 212 3.26 6.26 -10.45
N CYS A 213 3.36 5.08 -11.07
CA CYS A 213 4.60 4.67 -11.71
C CYS A 213 4.88 5.30 -13.08
N ASN A 214 3.89 5.98 -13.68
CA ASN A 214 3.98 6.55 -15.04
C ASN A 214 4.23 5.48 -16.14
N TYR A 215 3.81 4.22 -15.90
CA TYR A 215 3.77 3.14 -16.90
C TYR A 215 2.38 2.51 -16.95
N HIS A 216 1.80 2.37 -18.13
CA HIS A 216 0.58 1.60 -18.35
C HIS A 216 0.92 0.23 -18.93
N PHE A 217 1.07 -0.77 -18.06
CA PHE A 217 1.32 -2.14 -18.48
C PHE A 217 0.03 -2.88 -18.90
N PRO A 218 0.12 -3.85 -19.82
CA PRO A 218 -1.05 -4.65 -20.22
C PRO A 218 -1.63 -5.41 -19.03
N VAL A 219 -2.96 -5.50 -18.95
CA VAL A 219 -3.71 -6.29 -17.94
C VAL A 219 -3.60 -5.75 -16.51
N MET A 220 -2.98 -4.57 -16.33
CA MET A 220 -2.91 -3.87 -15.06
C MET A 220 -3.92 -2.71 -14.99
N SER A 221 -4.22 -2.23 -13.78
CA SER A 221 -5.02 -1.01 -13.60
C SER A 221 -4.34 0.18 -14.28
N SER A 222 -5.13 1.09 -14.86
CA SER A 222 -4.59 2.19 -15.65
C SER A 222 -4.18 3.37 -14.76
N PRO A 223 -2.89 3.78 -14.76
CA PRO A 223 -2.46 4.98 -14.07
C PRO A 223 -2.87 6.28 -14.78
N GLN A 224 -3.42 6.21 -16.00
CA GLN A 224 -3.59 7.39 -16.86
C GLN A 224 -4.51 8.45 -16.23
N PHE A 225 -5.61 8.05 -15.62
CA PHE A 225 -6.51 8.99 -14.95
C PHE A 225 -5.79 9.77 -13.85
N HIS A 226 -4.99 9.05 -13.06
CA HIS A 226 -4.21 9.63 -11.97
C HIS A 226 -3.04 10.48 -12.50
N ASP A 227 -2.35 10.05 -13.56
CA ASP A 227 -1.33 10.84 -14.25
C ASP A 227 -1.89 12.18 -14.78
N TYR A 228 -3.06 12.16 -15.43
CA TYR A 228 -3.75 13.39 -15.87
C TYR A 228 -4.20 14.27 -14.70
N HIS A 229 -4.50 13.68 -13.55
CA HIS A 229 -4.86 14.39 -12.34
C HIS A 229 -3.68 15.18 -11.77
N HIS A 230 -2.45 14.67 -11.87
CA HIS A 230 -1.22 15.36 -11.46
C HIS A 230 -0.84 16.56 -12.34
N LEU A 231 -1.42 16.71 -13.53
CA LEU A 231 -1.17 17.85 -14.42
C LEU A 231 -1.93 19.14 -14.03
N LYS A 232 -2.83 19.07 -13.05
CA LYS A 232 -3.69 20.17 -12.60
C LYS A 232 -3.16 20.79 -11.31
#